data_AF-A0A3S2BG25-F1
#
_entry.id   AF-A0A3S2BG25-F1
#
_cell.length_a   1.000
_cell.length_b   1.000
_cell.length_c   1.000
_cell.angle_alpha   90.00
_cell.angle_beta   90.00
_cell.angle_gamma   90.00
#
_symmetry.space_group_name_H-M   'P 1'
#
loop_
_entity.id
_entity.type
_entity.pdbx_description
1 polymer ?
#
loop_
_entity_poly.entity_id
_entity_poly.type
_entity_poly.pdbx_seq_one_letter_code
_entity_poly.pdbx_strand_id
1 'polypeptide(L)' 'EEAEVMRRAVEHMRETHGETVIRETMIEAIRSRIEKTRDAA' A
#
# COMPACT_ATOMS: atom_id res chain seq x y z
N GLU A 1 -1.85 -8.72 10.33
CA GLU A 1 -2.79 -8.45 9.23
C GLU A 1 -2.44 -7.17 8.47
N GLU A 2 -2.57 -5.98 9.07
CA GLU A 2 -2.29 -4.70 8.38
C GLU A 2 -0.88 -4.59 7.77
N ALA A 3 0.15 -5.04 8.48
CA ALA A 3 1.53 -5.06 7.97
C ALA A 3 1.70 -5.97 6.75
N GLU A 4 0.90 -7.03 6.63
CA GLU A 4 0.92 -7.93 5.47
C GLU A 4 0.21 -7.30 4.27
N VAL A 5 -0.94 -6.65 4.49
CA VAL A 5 -1.64 -5.87 3.45
C VAL A 5 -0.74 -4.76 2.92
N MET A 6 -0.01 -4.08 3.80
CA MET A 6 0.97 -3.05 3.42
C MET A 6 2.09 -3.61 2.54
N ARG A 7 2.68 -4.75 2.93
CA ARG A 7 3.74 -5.41 2.14
C ARG A 7 3.25 -5.79 0.75
N ARG A 8 2.08 -6.45 0.67
CA ARG A 8 1.49 -6.86 -0.61
C ARG A 8 1.18 -5.68 -1.52
N ALA A 9 0.70 -4.56 -0.97
CA ALA A 9 0.46 -3.35 -1.73
C ALA A 9 1.77 -2.78 -2.30
N VAL A 10 2.85 -2.74 -1.50
CA VAL A 10 4.16 -2.28 -1.96
C VAL A 10 4.77 -3.22 -3.01
N GLU A 11 4.65 -4.53 -2.81
CA GLU A 11 5.08 -5.54 -3.80
C GLU A 11 4.33 -5.39 -5.12
N HIS A 12 3.01 -5.16 -5.07
CA HIS A 12 2.23 -4.91 -6.28
C HIS A 12 2.69 -3.67 -7.05
N MET A 13 3.02 -2.58 -6.35
CA MET A 13 3.60 -1.38 -6.98
C MET A 13 4.92 -1.72 -7.70
N ARG A 14 5.77 -2.55 -7.09
CA ARG A 14 7.04 -2.96 -7.69
C ARG A 14 6.87 -3.90 -8.88
N GLU A 15 6.06 -4.94 -8.73
CA GLU A 15 5.97 -6.04 -9.70
C GLU A 15 5.00 -5.74 -10.83
N THR A 16 3.86 -5.13 -10.53
CA THR A 16 2.80 -4.87 -11.52
C THR A 16 2.94 -3.50 -12.16
N HIS A 17 3.24 -2.48 -11.36
CA HIS A 17 3.39 -1.11 -11.86
C HIS A 17 4.83 -0.76 -12.25
N GLY A 18 5.80 -1.61 -11.90
CA GLY A 18 7.21 -1.39 -12.22
C GLY A 18 7.85 -0.27 -11.39
N GLU A 19 7.27 0.11 -10.24
CA GLU A 19 7.88 1.11 -9.38
C GLU A 19 9.21 0.61 -8.81
N THR A 20 10.31 1.23 -9.24
CA THR A 20 11.64 0.93 -8.72
C THR A 20 11.96 1.67 -7.42
N VAL A 21 11.30 2.81 -7.17
CA VAL A 21 11.46 3.64 -5.99
C VAL A 21 10.12 3.88 -5.33
N ILE A 22 10.00 3.47 -4.06
CA ILE A 22 8.80 3.72 -3.26
C ILE A 22 9.07 4.92 -2.35
N ARG A 23 8.40 6.03 -2.65
CA ARG A 23 8.45 7.27 -1.87
C ARG A 23 7.58 7.15 -0.63
N GLU A 24 7.95 7.87 0.43
CA GLU A 24 7.22 7.90 1.70
C GLU A 24 5.74 8.29 1.52
N THR A 25 5.46 9.29 0.68
CA THR A 25 4.09 9.73 0.36
C THR A 25 3.22 8.63 -0.24
N MET A 26 3.83 7.65 -0.94
CA MET A 26 3.09 6.51 -1.47
C MET A 26 2.73 5.52 -0.37
N ILE A 27 3.60 5.31 0.62
CA ILE A 27 3.30 4.50 1.80
C ILE A 27 2.17 5.12 2.62
N GLU A 28 2.20 6.44 2.81
CA GLU A 28 1.13 7.18 3.50
C GLU A 28 -0.21 7.04 2.77
N ALA A 29 -0.21 7.17 1.43
CA ALA A 29 -1.40 7.00 0.62
C ALA A 29 -1.95 5.57 0.66
N ILE A 30 -1.09 4.55 0.65
CA ILE A 30 -1.49 3.14 0.79
C ILE A 30 -2.12 2.91 2.17
N ARG A 31 -1.50 3.41 3.24
CA ARG A 31 -2.03 3.31 4.61
C ARG A 31 -3.42 3.92 4.72
N SER A 32 -3.56 5.17 4.29
CA SER A 32 -4.85 5.88 4.34
C SER A 32 -5.95 5.14 3.57
N ARG A 33 -5.61 4.50 2.44
CA ARG A 33 -6.58 3.69 1.69
C ARG A 33 -6.99 2.43 2.43
N ILE A 34 -6.04 1.72 3.06
CA ILE A 34 -6.33 0.50 3.84
C ILE A 34 -7.26 0.83 5.02
N GLU A 35 -6.97 1.89 5.77
CA GLU A 35 -7.80 2.32 6.91
C GLU A 35 -9.21 2.68 6.45
N LYS A 36 -9.35 3.48 5.39
CA LYS A 36 -10.66 3.82 4.81
C LYS A 36 -11.46 2.60 4.37
N THR A 37 -10.82 1.59 3.79
CA THR A 37 -11.50 0.35 3.39
C THR A 37 -11.95 -0.47 4.60
N ARG A 38 -11.17 -0.49 5.69
CA ARG A 38 -11.55 -1.17 6.94
C ARG A 38 -12.73 -0.51 7.63
N ASP A 39 -12.76 0.82 7.68
CA ASP A 39 -13.86 1.57 8.31
C ASP A 39 -15.18 1.48 7.52
N ALA A 40 -15.10 1.15 6.23
CA ALA A 40 -16.25 1.02 5.35
C ALA A 40 -16.85 -0.40 5.30
N ALA A 41 -16.26 -1.38 6.01
CA ALA A 41 -16.65 -2.79 6.03
C ALA A 41 -17.30 -3.19 7.35
#